data_AF-A0A2G6IEK7-F1
#
_entry.id   AF-A0A2G6IEK7-F1
#
_cell.length_a   1.000
_cell.length_b   1.000
_cell.length_c   1.000
_cell.angle_alpha   90.00
_cell.angle_beta   90.00
_cell.angle_gamma   90.00
#
_symmetry.space_group_name_H-M   'P 1'
#
loop_
_entity.id
_entity.type
_entity.pdbx_description
1 polymer ?
#
loop_
_entity_poly.entity_id
_entity_poly.type
_entity_poly.pdbx_seq_one_letter_code
_entity_poly.pdbx_strand_id
1 'polypeptide(L)'
;MIRAWMVAALTLAFAASPILTRGFAGFDKDQFPIPLEHWPAQPAGWAFSIWGVIYLWLIASGVKGLKENGALWRAMRPALSVSLTVGVFWISVANTAPIAATVMIVVMAATAIAALLRTRGADPGWLAGPVGLYAGWLTAASGVACAVMLSGYGVLSPRIAAVVLLSLVLIVALIVTGRARTHSYPIAVCWALSGVIAANASAAHWPVAALAGVGIVLIATRALLQRPLR
;
A
#
# COMPACT_ATOMS: atom_id res chain seq x y z
N MET A 1 -26.92 6.14 4.22
CA MET A 1 -26.93 4.69 4.48
C MET A 1 -26.35 3.87 3.32
N ILE A 2 -26.75 4.09 2.06
CA ILE A 2 -26.24 3.35 0.88
C ILE A 2 -24.71 3.26 0.82
N ARG A 3 -23.99 4.38 1.02
CA ARG A 3 -22.52 4.40 1.00
C ARG A 3 -21.86 3.56 2.11
N ALA A 4 -22.55 3.29 3.22
CA ALA A 4 -22.02 2.44 4.29
C ALA A 4 -22.04 0.97 3.86
N TRP A 5 -23.18 0.51 3.35
CA TRP A 5 -23.34 -0.82 2.76
C TRP A 5 -22.37 -1.05 1.60
N MET A 6 -22.16 -0.04 0.76
CA MET A 6 -21.19 -0.11 -0.33
C MET A 6 -19.77 -0.37 0.16
N VAL A 7 -19.28 0.35 1.19
CA VAL A 7 -17.95 0.08 1.74
C VAL A 7 -17.87 -1.33 2.33
N ALA A 8 -18.85 -1.76 3.12
CA ALA A 8 -18.85 -3.11 3.70
C ALA A 8 -18.81 -4.20 2.62
N ALA A 9 -19.69 -4.10 1.61
CA ALA A 9 -19.73 -5.04 0.49
C ALA A 9 -18.42 -5.03 -0.32
N LEU A 10 -17.87 -3.85 -0.61
CA LEU A 10 -16.60 -3.72 -1.33
C LEU A 10 -15.43 -4.28 -0.52
N THR A 11 -15.39 -4.11 0.81
CA THR A 11 -14.34 -4.71 1.64
C THR A 11 -14.38 -6.24 1.61
N LEU A 12 -15.58 -6.84 1.62
CA LEU A 12 -15.74 -8.29 1.51
C LEU A 12 -15.34 -8.79 0.12
N ALA A 13 -15.81 -8.13 -0.94
CA ALA A 13 -15.43 -8.48 -2.31
C ALA A 13 -13.92 -8.33 -2.55
N PHE A 14 -13.31 -7.27 -2.01
CA PHE A 14 -11.88 -7.04 -2.09
C PHE A 14 -11.08 -8.14 -1.38
N ALA A 15 -11.48 -8.50 -0.16
CA ALA A 15 -10.84 -9.56 0.62
C ALA A 15 -11.04 -10.97 0.01
N ALA A 16 -12.11 -11.18 -0.76
CA ALA A 16 -12.36 -12.42 -1.49
C ALA A 16 -11.51 -12.53 -2.78
N SER A 17 -11.02 -11.41 -3.32
CA SER A 17 -10.28 -11.39 -4.59
C SER A 17 -9.12 -12.40 -4.67
N PRO A 18 -8.23 -12.54 -3.65
CA PRO A 18 -7.14 -13.51 -3.70
C PRO A 18 -7.59 -14.98 -3.69
N ILE A 19 -8.80 -15.28 -3.18
CA ILE A 19 -9.36 -16.64 -3.10
C ILE A 19 -9.98 -17.02 -4.46
N LEU A 20 -10.56 -16.03 -5.15
CA LEU A 20 -11.23 -16.20 -6.43
C LEU A 20 -10.27 -16.09 -7.63
N THR A 21 -9.00 -15.76 -7.38
CA THR A 21 -7.97 -15.57 -8.40
C THR A 21 -6.71 -16.35 -8.04
N ARG A 22 -5.71 -16.37 -8.92
CA ARG A 22 -4.37 -16.79 -8.52
C ARG A 22 -3.82 -15.66 -7.64
N GLY A 23 -3.48 -15.98 -6.39
CA GLY A 23 -2.99 -14.99 -5.42
C GLY A 23 -1.78 -14.18 -5.95
N PHE A 24 -1.46 -13.06 -5.30
CA PHE A 24 -0.40 -12.15 -5.76
C PHE A 24 0.68 -11.94 -4.70
N ALA A 25 1.93 -12.20 -5.07
CA ALA A 25 3.12 -11.98 -4.24
C ALA A 25 4.22 -11.19 -4.98
N GLY A 26 3.83 -10.44 -6.02
CA GLY A 26 4.73 -9.79 -6.97
C GLY A 26 4.32 -10.06 -8.41
N PHE A 27 4.85 -9.28 -9.34
CA PHE A 27 4.71 -9.58 -10.77
C PHE A 27 5.61 -10.76 -11.15
N ASP A 28 5.20 -11.50 -12.17
CA ASP A 28 5.98 -12.60 -12.73
C ASP A 28 6.94 -12.04 -13.80
N LYS A 29 8.18 -12.52 -13.81
CA LYS A 29 9.22 -12.09 -14.77
C LYS A 29 8.83 -12.36 -16.22
N ASP A 30 8.05 -13.41 -16.47
CA ASP A 30 7.63 -13.79 -17.82
C ASP A 30 6.55 -12.84 -18.38
N GLN A 31 6.04 -11.90 -17.58
CA GLN A 31 5.13 -10.84 -18.01
C GLN A 31 5.84 -9.64 -18.66
N PHE A 32 7.18 -9.63 -18.68
CA PHE A 32 7.98 -8.49 -19.13
C PHE A 32 8.86 -8.83 -20.32
N PRO A 33 9.11 -7.86 -21.22
CA PRO A 33 10.01 -8.07 -22.35
C PRO A 33 11.47 -8.26 -21.90
N ILE A 34 11.85 -7.68 -20.76
CA ILE A 34 13.15 -7.86 -20.13
C ILE A 34 12.93 -8.57 -18.79
N PRO A 35 12.95 -9.91 -18.74
CA PRO A 35 12.77 -10.66 -17.51
C PRO A 35 13.95 -10.42 -16.57
N LEU A 36 13.65 -10.20 -15.30
CA LEU A 36 14.65 -9.96 -14.26
C LEU A 36 14.42 -10.97 -13.14
N GLU A 37 15.49 -11.65 -12.73
CA GLU A 37 15.41 -12.60 -11.59
C GLU A 37 15.20 -11.88 -10.26
N HIS A 38 15.61 -10.61 -10.18
CA HIS A 38 15.49 -9.80 -8.97
C HIS A 38 15.19 -8.35 -9.30
N TRP A 39 14.10 -7.84 -8.72
CA TRP A 39 13.82 -6.41 -8.69
C TRP A 39 14.19 -5.85 -7.31
N PRO A 40 15.22 -4.99 -7.20
CA PRO A 40 15.66 -4.49 -5.90
C PRO A 40 14.59 -3.72 -5.13
N ALA A 41 13.62 -3.11 -5.82
CA ALA A 41 12.49 -2.43 -5.18
C ALA A 41 11.47 -3.39 -4.56
N GLN A 42 11.38 -4.63 -5.05
CA GLN A 42 10.34 -5.57 -4.63
C GLN A 42 10.68 -6.18 -3.25
N PRO A 43 9.75 -6.13 -2.28
CA PRO A 43 9.99 -6.73 -0.99
C PRO A 43 9.96 -8.26 -1.06
N ALA A 44 10.59 -8.91 -0.08
CA ALA A 44 10.53 -10.35 0.09
C ALA A 44 9.07 -10.85 0.19
N GLY A 45 8.79 -12.03 -0.35
CA GLY A 45 7.43 -12.57 -0.47
C GLY A 45 6.64 -12.62 0.84
N TRP A 46 7.30 -12.87 1.97
CA TRP A 46 6.65 -12.87 3.29
C TRP A 46 6.04 -11.51 3.65
N ALA A 47 6.54 -10.40 3.10
CA ALA A 47 6.02 -9.07 3.38
C ALA A 47 4.56 -8.91 2.91
N PHE A 48 4.15 -9.65 1.87
CA PHE A 48 2.77 -9.64 1.37
C PHE A 48 1.76 -10.25 2.36
N SER A 49 2.20 -10.93 3.42
CA SER A 49 1.34 -11.43 4.50
C SER A 49 0.55 -10.32 5.23
N ILE A 50 1.01 -9.06 5.15
CA ILE A 50 0.30 -7.90 5.70
C ILE A 50 -1.12 -7.75 5.13
N TRP A 51 -1.39 -8.26 3.93
CA TRP A 51 -2.72 -8.27 3.34
C TRP A 51 -3.74 -8.97 4.22
N GLY A 52 -3.38 -10.05 4.92
CA GLY A 52 -4.28 -10.73 5.84
C GLY A 52 -4.78 -9.79 6.96
N VAL A 53 -3.87 -9.01 7.54
CA VAL A 53 -4.19 -8.02 8.58
C VAL A 53 -5.03 -6.88 7.99
N ILE A 54 -4.67 -6.38 6.81
CA ILE A 54 -5.41 -5.31 6.11
C ILE A 54 -6.85 -5.76 5.82
N TYR A 55 -7.06 -6.96 5.26
CA TYR A 55 -8.38 -7.46 4.92
C TYR A 55 -9.26 -7.61 6.16
N LEU A 56 -8.76 -8.29 7.20
CA LEU A 56 -9.51 -8.49 8.44
C LEU A 56 -9.90 -7.17 9.10
N TRP A 57 -8.97 -6.21 9.14
CA TRP A 57 -9.22 -4.93 9.78
C TRP A 57 -10.16 -4.03 8.97
N LEU A 58 -10.05 -4.03 7.64
CA LEU A 58 -11.00 -3.32 6.77
C LEU A 58 -12.41 -3.91 6.86
N ILE A 59 -12.55 -5.24 6.93
CA ILE A 59 -13.87 -5.88 7.14
C ILE A 59 -14.45 -5.46 8.48
N ALA A 60 -13.68 -5.56 9.56
CA ALA A 60 -14.13 -5.15 10.89
C ALA A 60 -14.55 -3.66 10.93
N SER A 61 -13.76 -2.80 10.27
CA SER A 61 -14.07 -1.38 10.07
C SER A 61 -15.35 -1.16 9.26
N GLY A 62 -15.52 -1.88 8.14
CA GLY A 62 -16.69 -1.80 7.27
C GLY A 62 -17.98 -2.20 8.00
N VAL A 63 -17.93 -3.29 8.77
CA VAL A 63 -19.06 -3.78 9.58
C VAL A 63 -19.43 -2.78 10.67
N LYS A 64 -18.46 -2.28 11.44
CA LYS A 64 -18.73 -1.21 12.42
C LYS A 64 -19.30 0.02 11.72
N GLY A 65 -18.74 0.36 10.57
CA GLY A 65 -19.16 1.45 9.69
C GLY A 65 -20.62 1.37 9.23
N LEU A 66 -21.31 0.23 9.31
CA LEU A 66 -22.74 0.12 8.99
C LEU A 66 -23.62 0.90 9.97
N LYS A 67 -23.23 0.95 11.25
CA LYS A 67 -23.94 1.65 12.32
C LYS A 67 -23.44 3.08 12.53
N GLU A 68 -22.29 3.42 11.96
CA GLU A 68 -21.64 4.72 12.12
C GLU A 68 -22.02 5.69 10.99
N ASN A 69 -22.45 6.90 11.33
CA ASN A 69 -22.76 7.93 10.33
C ASN A 69 -22.17 9.32 10.66
N GLY A 70 -21.17 9.35 11.55
CA GLY A 70 -20.42 10.56 11.88
C GLY A 70 -19.76 11.21 10.67
N ALA A 71 -19.40 12.50 10.81
CA ALA A 71 -18.87 13.31 9.70
C ALA A 71 -17.65 12.67 9.02
N LEU A 72 -16.70 12.14 9.79
CA LEU A 72 -15.48 11.52 9.27
C LEU A 72 -15.76 10.23 8.49
N TRP A 73 -16.67 9.37 8.96
CA TRP A 73 -17.13 8.20 8.23
C TRP A 73 -17.73 8.57 6.87
N ARG A 74 -18.58 9.60 6.83
CA ARG A 74 -19.17 10.09 5.57
C ARG A 74 -18.13 10.69 4.64
N ALA A 75 -17.15 11.40 5.18
CA ALA A 75 -16.11 12.09 4.41
C ALA A 75 -15.16 11.10 3.71
N MET A 76 -14.70 10.04 4.40
CA MET A 76 -13.73 9.11 3.83
C MET A 76 -14.32 8.13 2.80
N ARG A 77 -15.61 7.77 2.97
CA ARG A 77 -16.28 6.70 2.20
C ARG A 77 -16.11 6.81 0.69
N PRO A 78 -16.35 7.97 0.03
CA PRO A 78 -16.28 8.04 -1.44
C PRO A 78 -14.90 7.64 -1.98
N ALA A 79 -13.84 8.19 -1.39
CA ALA A 79 -12.47 7.89 -1.81
C ALA A 79 -12.10 6.43 -1.51
N LEU A 80 -12.48 5.91 -0.33
CA LEU A 80 -12.24 4.52 0.01
C LEU A 80 -12.99 3.56 -0.92
N SER A 81 -14.24 3.87 -1.28
CA SER A 81 -15.02 3.05 -2.21
C SER A 81 -14.36 2.97 -3.58
N VAL A 82 -13.86 4.07 -4.13
CA VAL A 82 -13.12 4.03 -5.41
C VAL A 82 -11.90 3.09 -5.31
N SER A 83 -11.11 3.24 -4.24
CA SER A 83 -9.93 2.38 -4.01
C SER A 83 -10.32 0.90 -3.93
N LEU A 84 -11.37 0.57 -3.17
CA LEU A 84 -11.82 -0.81 -3.00
C LEU A 84 -12.44 -1.37 -4.27
N THR A 85 -13.20 -0.57 -5.03
CA THR A 85 -13.79 -1.01 -6.31
C THR A 85 -12.70 -1.38 -7.32
N VAL A 86 -11.68 -0.54 -7.50
CA VAL A 86 -10.50 -0.90 -8.30
C VAL A 86 -9.82 -2.13 -7.70
N GLY A 87 -9.77 -2.18 -6.37
CA GLY A 87 -9.22 -3.28 -5.61
C GLY A 87 -9.88 -4.64 -5.86
N VAL A 88 -11.18 -4.71 -6.10
CA VAL A 88 -11.85 -6.00 -6.34
C VAL A 88 -11.22 -6.73 -7.53
N PHE A 89 -10.80 -6.00 -8.55
CA PHE A 89 -10.31 -6.55 -9.81
C PHE A 89 -8.79 -6.60 -9.94
N TRP A 90 -8.03 -5.90 -9.08
CA TRP A 90 -6.60 -5.65 -9.33
C TRP A 90 -5.78 -6.93 -9.43
N ILE A 91 -6.06 -7.96 -8.63
CA ILE A 91 -5.27 -9.21 -8.64
C ILE A 91 -5.45 -9.94 -9.97
N SER A 92 -6.69 -10.06 -10.44
CA SER A 92 -6.99 -10.69 -11.74
C SER A 92 -6.24 -9.99 -12.88
N VAL A 93 -6.25 -8.64 -12.86
CA VAL A 93 -5.52 -7.83 -13.85
C VAL A 93 -4.01 -7.99 -13.67
N ALA A 94 -3.48 -8.01 -12.44
CA ALA A 94 -2.05 -8.13 -12.18
C ALA A 94 -1.44 -9.46 -12.64
N ASN A 95 -2.24 -10.52 -12.68
CA ASN A 95 -1.82 -11.82 -13.22
C ASN A 95 -1.62 -11.83 -14.74
N THR A 96 -2.13 -10.84 -15.49
CA THR A 96 -2.14 -10.88 -16.96
C THR A 96 -1.68 -9.58 -17.64
N ALA A 97 -1.88 -8.43 -17.00
CA ALA A 97 -1.66 -7.10 -17.57
C ALA A 97 -0.90 -6.21 -16.56
N PRO A 98 0.44 -6.33 -16.48
CA PRO A 98 1.26 -5.63 -15.48
C PRO A 98 1.15 -4.10 -15.56
N ILE A 99 1.04 -3.53 -16.77
CA ILE A 99 0.87 -2.08 -16.97
C ILE A 99 -0.46 -1.61 -16.37
N ALA A 100 -1.57 -2.28 -16.74
CA ALA A 100 -2.90 -1.91 -16.24
C ALA A 100 -2.98 -2.06 -14.71
N ALA A 101 -2.42 -3.14 -14.16
CA ALA A 101 -2.33 -3.35 -12.72
C ALA A 101 -1.52 -2.26 -12.01
N THR A 102 -0.42 -1.79 -12.60
CA THR A 102 0.37 -0.68 -12.04
C THR A 102 -0.46 0.60 -11.97
N VAL A 103 -1.18 0.94 -13.03
CA VAL A 103 -2.11 2.09 -13.03
C VAL A 103 -3.18 1.93 -11.95
N MET A 104 -3.77 0.73 -11.82
CA MET A 104 -4.76 0.43 -10.79
C MET A 104 -4.19 0.62 -9.38
N ILE A 105 -2.98 0.11 -9.09
CA ILE A 105 -2.32 0.27 -7.79
C ILE A 105 -2.08 1.75 -7.47
N VAL A 106 -1.66 2.57 -8.44
CA VAL A 106 -1.48 4.02 -8.25
C VAL A 106 -2.81 4.70 -7.94
N VAL A 107 -3.88 4.37 -8.67
CA VAL A 107 -5.23 4.90 -8.41
C VAL A 107 -5.73 4.50 -7.03
N MET A 108 -5.55 3.23 -6.65
CA MET A 108 -5.88 2.72 -5.32
C MET A 108 -5.09 3.48 -4.25
N ALA A 109 -3.78 3.62 -4.39
CA ALA A 109 -2.94 4.35 -3.43
C ALA A 109 -3.39 5.80 -3.26
N ALA A 110 -3.61 6.53 -4.37
CA ALA A 110 -4.04 7.92 -4.33
C ALA A 110 -5.40 8.09 -3.63
N THR A 111 -6.36 7.22 -3.94
CA THR A 111 -7.72 7.29 -3.37
C THR A 111 -7.77 6.76 -1.93
N ALA A 112 -6.96 5.77 -1.56
CA ALA A 112 -6.78 5.33 -0.18
C ALA A 112 -6.11 6.40 0.70
N ILE A 113 -5.06 7.07 0.20
CA ILE A 113 -4.45 8.23 0.89
C ILE A 113 -5.48 9.34 1.04
N ALA A 114 -6.25 9.64 0.00
CA ALA A 114 -7.30 10.65 0.05
C ALA A 114 -8.36 10.28 1.11
N ALA A 115 -8.75 9.01 1.24
CA ALA A 115 -9.63 8.54 2.30
C ALA A 115 -9.00 8.74 3.69
N LEU A 116 -7.75 8.31 3.88
CA LEU A 116 -7.00 8.45 5.13
C LEU A 116 -6.88 9.90 5.61
N LEU A 117 -6.59 10.84 4.69
CA LEU A 117 -6.47 12.25 5.05
C LEU A 117 -7.79 12.85 5.58
N ARG A 118 -8.93 12.19 5.31
CA ARG A 118 -10.26 12.55 5.82
C ARG A 118 -10.62 11.84 7.13
N THR A 119 -9.75 10.97 7.66
CA THR A 119 -9.93 10.31 8.96
C THR A 119 -9.11 10.95 10.08
N ARG A 120 -8.57 12.15 9.87
CA ARG A 120 -7.75 12.84 10.89
C ARG A 120 -8.56 13.10 12.16
N GLY A 121 -8.02 12.67 13.31
CA GLY A 121 -8.69 12.78 14.62
C GLY A 121 -9.79 11.73 14.82
N ALA A 122 -9.93 10.76 13.92
CA ALA A 122 -10.84 9.65 14.12
C ALA A 122 -10.24 8.57 15.02
N ASP A 123 -11.14 7.73 15.55
CA ASP A 123 -10.82 6.51 16.27
C ASP A 123 -9.77 5.66 15.52
N PRO A 124 -8.58 5.43 16.11
CA PRO A 124 -7.52 4.66 15.48
C PRO A 124 -7.84 3.17 15.40
N GLY A 125 -8.71 2.63 16.27
CA GLY A 125 -9.06 1.21 16.25
C GLY A 125 -9.99 0.84 15.09
N TRP A 126 -10.79 1.80 14.61
CA TRP A 126 -11.92 1.46 13.73
C TRP A 126 -12.02 2.27 12.46
N LEU A 127 -11.42 3.47 12.39
CA LEU A 127 -11.48 4.31 11.20
C LEU A 127 -10.08 4.65 10.66
N ALA A 128 -9.27 5.36 11.46
CA ALA A 128 -7.97 5.84 10.99
C ALA A 128 -6.93 4.71 10.87
N GLY A 129 -6.95 3.74 11.79
CA GLY A 129 -6.08 2.56 11.75
C GLY A 129 -6.22 1.73 10.48
N PRO A 130 -7.39 1.13 10.20
CA PRO A 130 -7.58 0.22 9.07
C PRO A 130 -7.31 0.90 7.72
N VAL A 131 -7.84 2.13 7.54
CA VAL A 131 -7.60 2.91 6.32
C VAL A 131 -6.13 3.31 6.20
N GLY A 132 -5.46 3.63 7.32
CA GLY A 132 -4.04 3.97 7.34
C GLY A 132 -3.13 2.82 6.97
N LEU A 133 -3.36 1.61 7.52
CA LEU A 133 -2.56 0.43 7.19
C LEU A 133 -2.69 0.09 5.70
N TYR A 134 -3.91 0.13 5.17
CA TYR A 134 -4.20 -0.08 3.76
C TYR A 134 -3.51 0.94 2.85
N ALA A 135 -3.66 2.24 3.15
CA ALA A 135 -3.05 3.31 2.37
C ALA A 135 -1.51 3.28 2.43
N GLY A 136 -0.92 2.94 3.58
CA GLY A 136 0.53 2.84 3.73
C GLY A 136 1.12 1.72 2.89
N TRP A 137 0.49 0.54 2.90
CA TRP A 137 0.91 -0.57 2.06
C TRP A 137 0.79 -0.25 0.57
N LEU A 138 -0.34 0.33 0.14
CA LEU A 138 -0.54 0.75 -1.25
C LEU A 138 0.45 1.83 -1.71
N THR A 139 0.88 2.72 -0.81
CA THR A 139 1.91 3.71 -1.12
C THR A 139 3.21 3.02 -1.51
N ALA A 140 3.68 2.07 -0.69
CA ALA A 140 4.87 1.29 -1.01
C ALA A 140 4.68 0.47 -2.30
N ALA A 141 3.57 -0.25 -2.41
CA ALA A 141 3.25 -1.07 -3.59
C ALA A 141 3.23 -0.26 -4.89
N SER A 142 2.77 0.99 -4.86
CA SER A 142 2.75 1.86 -6.04
C SER A 142 4.17 2.18 -6.54
N GLY A 143 5.11 2.47 -5.64
CA GLY A 143 6.51 2.69 -6.00
C GLY A 143 7.17 1.41 -6.52
N VAL A 144 6.90 0.27 -5.89
CA VAL A 144 7.40 -1.04 -6.33
C VAL A 144 6.90 -1.36 -7.72
N ALA A 145 5.59 -1.26 -7.97
CA ALA A 145 4.99 -1.56 -9.26
C ALA A 145 5.60 -0.67 -10.38
N CYS A 146 5.73 0.63 -10.14
CA CYS A 146 6.38 1.54 -11.08
C CYS A 146 7.86 1.19 -11.32
N ALA A 147 8.62 0.84 -10.27
CA ALA A 147 10.03 0.46 -10.42
C ALA A 147 10.19 -0.83 -11.24
N VAL A 148 9.32 -1.81 -10.99
CA VAL A 148 9.25 -3.07 -11.76
C VAL A 148 8.89 -2.77 -13.21
N MET A 149 7.91 -1.91 -13.50
CA MET A 149 7.58 -1.53 -14.88
C MET A 149 8.79 -0.87 -15.57
N LEU A 150 9.39 0.15 -14.96
CA LEU A 150 10.47 0.91 -15.59
C LEU A 150 11.68 0.04 -15.91
N SER A 151 11.97 -0.95 -15.06
CA SER A 151 13.09 -1.86 -15.28
C SER A 151 12.76 -3.05 -16.18
N GLY A 152 11.57 -3.65 -16.03
CA GLY A 152 11.11 -4.76 -16.88
C GLY A 152 10.84 -4.36 -18.33
N TYR A 153 10.62 -3.07 -18.61
CA TYR A 153 10.53 -2.51 -19.97
C TYR A 153 11.82 -1.84 -20.45
N GLY A 154 12.92 -1.93 -19.68
CA GLY A 154 14.24 -1.41 -20.09
C GLY A 154 14.40 0.11 -20.09
N VAL A 155 13.47 0.85 -19.49
CA VAL A 155 13.54 2.31 -19.39
C VAL A 155 14.64 2.75 -18.42
N LEU A 156 14.80 2.04 -17.30
CA LEU A 156 15.84 2.27 -16.29
C LEU A 156 16.47 0.95 -15.86
N SER A 157 17.72 0.99 -15.39
CA SER A 157 18.29 -0.19 -14.73
C SER A 157 17.53 -0.52 -13.44
N PRO A 158 17.45 -1.80 -13.00
CA PRO A 158 16.71 -2.20 -11.81
C PRO A 158 17.14 -1.44 -10.54
N ARG A 159 18.45 -1.16 -10.42
CA ARG A 159 19.01 -0.39 -9.30
C ARG A 159 18.55 1.07 -9.34
N ILE A 160 18.62 1.73 -10.49
CA ILE A 160 18.23 3.14 -10.62
C ILE A 160 16.72 3.28 -10.40
N ALA A 161 15.91 2.40 -11.01
CA ALA A 161 14.46 2.37 -10.81
C ALA A 161 14.11 2.23 -9.32
N ALA A 162 14.78 1.30 -8.62
CA ALA A 162 14.55 1.10 -7.18
C ALA A 162 14.91 2.33 -6.35
N VAL A 163 16.08 2.93 -6.56
CA VAL A 163 16.50 4.13 -5.81
C VAL A 163 15.52 5.28 -6.03
N VAL A 164 15.20 5.60 -7.30
CA VAL A 164 14.31 6.72 -7.62
C VAL A 164 12.91 6.52 -7.03
N LEU A 165 12.32 5.36 -7.22
CA LEU A 165 10.94 5.13 -6.79
C LEU A 165 10.83 4.91 -5.28
N LEU A 166 11.82 4.31 -4.63
CA LEU A 166 11.85 4.25 -3.16
C LEU A 166 12.04 5.65 -2.57
N SER A 167 12.92 6.49 -3.11
CA SER A 167 13.03 7.89 -2.67
C SER A 167 11.72 8.64 -2.80
N LEU A 168 10.97 8.45 -3.91
CA LEU A 168 9.65 9.04 -4.08
C LEU A 168 8.64 8.52 -3.04
N VAL A 169 8.61 7.20 -2.80
CA VAL A 169 7.78 6.58 -1.76
C VAL A 169 8.10 7.17 -0.39
N LEU A 170 9.38 7.36 -0.05
CA LEU A 170 9.79 7.95 1.23
C LEU A 170 9.29 9.39 1.38
N ILE A 171 9.40 10.21 0.33
CA ILE A 171 8.87 11.58 0.34
C ILE A 171 7.36 11.58 0.60
N VAL A 172 6.60 10.78 -0.14
CA VAL A 172 5.15 10.65 0.04
C VAL A 172 4.82 10.12 1.44
N ALA A 173 5.54 9.10 1.91
CA ALA A 173 5.31 8.49 3.21
C ALA A 173 5.56 9.48 4.36
N LEU A 174 6.61 10.30 4.28
CA LEU A 174 6.86 11.35 5.26
C LEU A 174 5.74 12.38 5.25
N ILE A 175 5.35 12.88 4.08
CA ILE A 175 4.26 13.86 3.95
C ILE A 175 2.96 13.30 4.53
N VAL A 176 2.53 12.12 4.10
CA VAL A 176 1.26 11.51 4.53
C VAL A 176 1.26 11.17 6.01
N THR A 177 2.36 10.63 6.54
CA THR A 177 2.50 10.38 8.00
C THR A 177 2.18 11.66 8.78
N GLY A 178 2.79 12.79 8.39
CA GLY A 178 2.55 14.07 9.06
C GLY A 178 1.18 14.69 8.90
N ARG A 179 0.48 14.39 7.80
CA ARG A 179 -0.87 14.90 7.57
C ARG A 179 -1.94 14.02 8.21
N ALA A 180 -1.80 12.70 8.14
CA ALA A 180 -2.78 11.73 8.63
C ALA A 180 -2.79 11.59 10.15
N ARG A 181 -1.62 11.70 10.81
CA ARG A 181 -1.46 11.55 12.27
C ARG A 181 -2.03 10.24 12.84
N THR A 182 -1.87 9.14 12.11
CA THR A 182 -2.15 7.77 12.59
C THR A 182 -0.92 6.91 12.44
N HIS A 183 -0.67 5.99 13.38
CA HIS A 183 0.52 5.14 13.37
C HIS A 183 0.42 3.97 12.40
N SER A 184 -0.78 3.55 11.99
CA SER A 184 -0.94 2.40 11.10
C SER A 184 -0.35 2.63 9.70
N TYR A 185 -0.42 3.86 9.19
CA TYR A 185 0.19 4.22 7.90
C TYR A 185 1.72 4.04 7.89
N PRO A 186 2.50 4.69 8.78
CA PRO A 186 3.94 4.48 8.82
C PRO A 186 4.32 3.03 9.16
N ILE A 187 3.53 2.32 9.97
CA ILE A 187 3.76 0.88 10.24
C ILE A 187 3.72 0.07 8.94
N ALA A 188 2.72 0.26 8.09
CA ALA A 188 2.64 -0.47 6.82
C ALA A 188 3.79 -0.13 5.86
N VAL A 189 4.20 1.15 5.78
CA VAL A 189 5.34 1.55 4.95
C VAL A 189 6.64 0.93 5.49
N CYS A 190 6.90 1.01 6.80
CA CYS A 190 8.07 0.41 7.41
C CYS A 190 8.10 -1.11 7.24
N TRP A 191 6.95 -1.79 7.32
CA TRP A 191 6.84 -3.21 7.03
C TRP A 191 7.27 -3.55 5.60
N ALA A 192 6.80 -2.78 4.61
CA ALA A 192 7.22 -2.95 3.22
C ALA A 192 8.73 -2.74 3.05
N LEU A 193 9.29 -1.70 3.67
CA LEU A 193 10.73 -1.41 3.63
C LEU A 193 11.56 -2.53 4.30
N SER A 194 11.08 -3.14 5.38
CA SER A 194 11.72 -4.32 5.98
C SER A 194 11.75 -5.50 5.00
N GLY A 195 10.69 -5.70 4.23
CA GLY A 195 10.67 -6.66 3.13
C GLY A 195 11.69 -6.34 2.04
N VAL A 196 11.86 -5.06 1.68
CA VAL A 196 12.88 -4.61 0.72
C VAL A 196 14.29 -4.87 1.24
N ILE A 197 14.56 -4.59 2.52
CA ILE A 197 15.85 -4.89 3.15
C ILE A 197 16.14 -6.40 3.08
N ALA A 198 15.16 -7.24 3.45
CA ALA A 198 15.31 -8.69 3.41
C ALA A 198 15.57 -9.22 2.00
N ALA A 199 14.92 -8.66 0.98
CA ALA A 199 15.14 -9.03 -0.42
C ALA A 199 16.52 -8.62 -0.97
N ASN A 200 17.22 -7.70 -0.30
CA ASN A 200 18.51 -7.15 -0.73
C ASN A 200 19.64 -7.43 0.27
N ALA A 201 19.52 -8.49 1.08
CA ALA A 201 20.49 -8.85 2.11
C ALA A 201 21.84 -9.35 1.56
N SER A 202 21.94 -9.72 0.27
CA SER A 202 23.19 -10.09 -0.38
C SER A 202 24.01 -8.85 -0.79
N ALA A 203 25.35 -8.94 -0.73
CA ALA A 203 26.27 -7.80 -0.85
C ALA A 203 26.14 -6.97 -2.15
N ALA A 204 25.52 -7.50 -3.21
CA ALA A 204 25.40 -6.83 -4.51
C ALA A 204 24.43 -5.63 -4.53
N HIS A 205 23.50 -5.52 -3.57
CA HIS A 205 22.40 -4.54 -3.60
C HIS A 205 22.31 -3.64 -2.35
N TRP A 206 23.41 -3.50 -1.60
CA TRP A 206 23.42 -2.76 -0.33
C TRP A 206 22.86 -1.31 -0.38
N PRO A 207 22.99 -0.51 -1.46
CA PRO A 207 22.47 0.86 -1.45
C PRO A 207 20.94 0.93 -1.31
N VAL A 208 20.23 -0.06 -1.86
CA VAL A 208 18.76 -0.13 -1.78
C VAL A 208 18.32 -0.50 -0.37
N ALA A 209 18.99 -1.47 0.25
CA ALA A 209 18.78 -1.84 1.64
C ALA A 209 19.11 -0.68 2.60
N ALA A 210 20.21 0.04 2.36
CA ALA A 210 20.58 1.22 3.14
C ALA A 210 19.54 2.34 3.03
N LEU A 211 19.08 2.64 1.81
CA LEU A 211 18.01 3.63 1.58
C LEU A 211 16.71 3.23 2.31
N ALA A 212 16.32 1.97 2.25
CA ALA A 212 15.16 1.46 2.98
C ALA A 212 15.34 1.57 4.49
N GLY A 213 16.53 1.25 5.02
CA GLY A 213 16.86 1.39 6.45
C GLY A 213 16.79 2.84 6.94
N VAL A 214 17.41 3.77 6.20
CA VAL A 214 17.29 5.22 6.48
C VAL A 214 15.83 5.67 6.42
N GLY A 215 15.08 5.18 5.44
CA GLY A 215 13.65 5.43 5.31
C GLY A 215 12.83 5.01 6.52
N ILE A 216 13.07 3.80 7.05
CA ILE A 216 12.43 3.31 8.28
C ILE A 216 12.73 4.25 9.45
N VAL A 217 14.00 4.63 9.65
CA VAL A 217 14.39 5.53 10.74
C VAL A 217 13.66 6.87 10.61
N LEU A 218 13.70 7.50 9.43
CA LEU A 218 13.06 8.80 9.20
C LEU A 218 11.54 8.75 9.42
N ILE A 219 10.87 7.73 8.91
CA ILE A 219 9.42 7.55 9.04
C ILE A 219 9.05 7.25 10.49
N ALA A 220 9.78 6.37 11.17
CA ALA A 220 9.55 6.04 12.57
C ALA A 220 9.77 7.25 13.48
N THR A 221 10.88 7.98 13.32
CA THR A 221 11.15 9.22 14.05
C THR A 221 10.03 10.23 13.82
N ARG A 222 9.61 10.43 12.56
CA ARG A 222 8.52 11.36 12.25
C ARG A 222 7.19 10.94 12.89
N ALA A 223 6.89 9.64 12.93
CA ALA A 223 5.69 9.10 13.57
C ALA A 223 5.73 9.24 15.09
N LEU A 224 6.90 9.08 15.73
CA LEU A 224 7.10 9.22 17.18
C LEU A 224 7.04 10.68 17.63
N LEU A 225 7.58 11.60 16.84
CA LEU A 225 7.51 13.04 17.10
C LEU A 225 6.07 13.59 16.97
N GLN A 226 5.19 12.85 16.28
CA GLN A 226 3.79 13.20 16.17
C GLN A 226 3.01 12.60 17.32
N ARG A 227 2.49 13.45 18.21
CA ARG A 227 1.49 13.00 19.17
C ARG A 227 0.21 12.62 18.41
N PRO A 228 -0.28 11.37 18.53
CA PRO A 228 -1.59 11.03 18.02
C PRO A 228 -2.63 11.94 18.68
N LEU A 229 -3.64 12.38 17.90
CA LEU A 229 -4.74 13.16 18.45
C LEU A 229 -5.49 12.24 19.44
N ARG A 230 -5.50 12.62 20.71
CA ARG A 230 -6.29 11.94 21.76
C ARG A 230 -7.77 12.11 21.49
#